data_AF-A0A452DUC6-F1
#
_entry.id   AF-A0A452DUC6-F1
#
_cell.length_a   1.000
_cell.length_b   1.000
_cell.length_c   1.000
_cell.angle_alpha   90.00
_cell.angle_beta   90.00
_cell.angle_gamma   90.00
#
_symmetry.space_group_name_H-M   'P 1'
#
loop_
_entity.id
_entity.type
_entity.pdbx_description
1 polymer ?
#
loop_
_entity_poly.entity_id
_entity_poly.type
_entity_poly.pdbx_seq_one_letter_code
_entity_poly.pdbx_strand_id
1 'polypeptide(L)' 'MMVNMYNRMTSAYHRKCMPPHCKEAELSEGKSMCLDRCVSKDLDIHDRMGKKLTELSMQDEELLKRVQQSSGPV' A
#
# COMPACT_ATOMS: atom_id res chain seq x y z
N MET A 1 -4.98 6.43 -9.80
CA MET A 1 -4.64 6.09 -8.40
C MET A 1 -5.11 4.69 -8.01
N MET A 2 -6.41 4.37 -8.13
CA MET A 2 -6.97 3.06 -7.74
C MET A 2 -6.53 1.87 -8.61
N VAL A 3 -6.31 2.05 -9.91
CA VAL A 3 -5.87 0.96 -10.82
C VAL A 3 -4.50 0.41 -10.43
N ASN A 4 -3.56 1.28 -10.05
CA ASN A 4 -2.24 0.86 -9.60
C ASN A 4 -2.31 0.07 -8.29
N MET A 5 -3.17 0.51 -7.36
CA MET A 5 -3.44 -0.22 -6.12
C MET A 5 -3.99 -1.61 -6.43
N TYR A 6 -5.03 -1.70 -7.28
CA TYR A 6 -5.64 -2.96 -7.69
C TYR A 6 -4.61 -3.92 -8.28
N ASN A 7 -3.77 -3.47 -9.22
CA ASN A 7 -2.74 -4.29 -9.84
C ASN A 7 -1.71 -4.83 -8.82
N ARG A 8 -1.28 -3.98 -7.87
CA ARG A 8 -0.36 -4.39 -6.80
C ARG A 8 -1.01 -5.42 -5.88
N MET A 9 -2.26 -5.18 -5.48
CA MET A 9 -3.05 -6.11 -4.66
C MET A 9 -3.20 -7.46 -5.36
N THR A 10 -3.58 -7.50 -6.64
CA THR A 10 -3.71 -8.75 -7.42
C THR A 10 -2.38 -9.51 -7.49
N SER A 11 -1.26 -8.82 -7.71
CA SER A 11 0.06 -9.47 -7.71
C SER A 11 0.45 -10.05 -6.34
N ALA A 12 0.10 -9.36 -5.26
CA ALA A 12 0.36 -9.80 -3.90
C ALA A 12 -0.52 -11.00 -3.53
N TYR A 13 -1.79 -10.96 -3.94
CA TYR A 13 -2.71 -12.07 -3.82
C TYR A 13 -2.16 -13.33 -4.49
N HIS A 14 -1.77 -13.25 -5.78
CA HIS A 14 -1.22 -14.40 -6.49
C HIS A 14 -0.02 -15.00 -5.75
N ARG A 15 0.89 -14.17 -5.23
CA ARG A 15 2.06 -14.67 -4.49
C ARG A 15 1.71 -15.27 -3.12
N LYS A 16 0.72 -14.72 -2.40
CA LYS A 16 0.40 -15.11 -1.02
C LYS A 16 -0.59 -16.27 -0.91
N CYS A 17 -1.57 -16.31 -1.80
CA CYS A 17 -2.71 -17.21 -1.70
C CYS A 17 -2.78 -18.22 -2.86
N MET A 18 -2.01 -18.03 -3.95
CA MET A 18 -1.91 -18.98 -5.07
C MET A 18 -0.47 -19.48 -5.25
N PRO A 19 -0.03 -20.50 -4.48
CA PRO A 19 1.30 -21.07 -4.66
C PRO A 19 1.49 -21.65 -6.08
N PRO A 20 2.72 -21.64 -6.62
CA PRO A 20 3.02 -22.02 -8.00
C PRO A 20 2.66 -23.48 -8.36
N HIS A 21 2.53 -24.36 -7.36
CA HIS A 21 2.05 -25.73 -7.53
C HIS A 21 0.55 -25.81 -7.23
N CYS A 22 -0.26 -25.16 -8.07
CA CYS A 22 -1.71 -25.29 -7.99
C CYS A 22 -2.11 -26.69 -8.47
N LYS A 23 -2.38 -27.62 -7.54
CA LYS A 23 -2.83 -28.98 -7.85
C LYS A 23 -4.26 -29.05 -8.40
N GLU A 24 -5.04 -27.98 -8.21
CA GLU A 24 -6.46 -27.91 -8.53
C GLU A 24 -6.77 -26.55 -9.18
N ALA A 25 -7.58 -26.59 -10.25
CA ALA A 25 -8.06 -25.39 -10.96
C ALA A 25 -9.12 -24.63 -10.16
N GLU A 26 -9.73 -25.28 -9.16
CA GLU A 26 -10.76 -24.70 -8.32
C GLU A 26 -10.19 -24.03 -7.08
N LEU A 27 -10.89 -23.00 -6.61
CA LEU A 27 -10.50 -22.24 -5.44
C LEU A 27 -10.96 -23.00 -4.19
N SER A 28 -10.04 -23.69 -3.53
CA SER A 28 -10.36 -24.34 -2.25
C SER A 28 -10.81 -23.31 -1.21
N GLU A 29 -11.63 -23.73 -0.24
CA GLU A 29 -12.18 -22.88 0.82
C GLU A 29 -11.10 -22.04 1.52
N GLY A 30 -9.92 -22.64 1.77
CA GLY A 30 -8.76 -21.95 2.34
C GLY A 30 -8.21 -20.82 1.46
N LYS A 31 -8.21 -20.99 0.13
CA LYS A 31 -7.79 -19.94 -0.81
C LYS A 31 -8.80 -18.79 -0.84
N SER A 32 -10.10 -19.07 -0.70
CA SER A 32 -11.14 -18.04 -0.60
C SER A 32 -10.98 -17.21 0.67
N MET A 33 -10.80 -17.86 1.82
CA MET A 33 -10.56 -17.13 3.08
C MET A 33 -9.23 -16.35 3.07
N CYS A 34 -8.23 -16.83 2.32
CA CYS A 34 -6.97 -16.09 2.14
C CYS A 34 -7.19 -14.82 1.30
N LEU A 35 -7.99 -14.91 0.23
CA LEU A 35 -8.39 -13.77 -0.60
C LEU A 35 -9.03 -12.67 0.23
N ASP A 36 -10.06 -13.00 1.01
CA ASP A 36 -10.81 -12.02 1.80
C ASP A 36 -9.90 -11.30 2.80
N ARG A 37 -9.03 -12.07 3.48
CA ARG A 37 -8.00 -11.52 4.37
C ARG A 37 -6.99 -10.64 3.62
N CYS A 38 -6.60 -11.02 2.41
CA CYS A 38 -5.65 -10.26 1.62
C CYS A 38 -6.21 -8.90 1.21
N VAL A 39 -7.46 -8.85 0.74
CA VAL A 39 -8.13 -7.59 0.37
C VAL A 39 -8.30 -6.70 1.60
N SER A 40 -8.80 -7.24 2.70
CA SER A 40 -8.97 -6.50 3.95
C SER A 40 -7.65 -5.88 4.44
N LYS A 41 -6.57 -6.65 4.40
CA LYS A 41 -5.26 -6.18 4.86
C LYS A 41 -4.58 -5.22 3.90
N ASP A 42 -4.77 -5.38 2.58
CA ASP A 42 -4.20 -4.47 1.58
C ASP A 42 -4.80 -3.06 1.73
N LEU A 43 -6.12 -2.97 1.96
CA LEU A 43 -6.81 -1.70 2.21
C LEU A 43 -6.37 -1.03 3.51
N ASP A 44 -6.24 -1.77 4.62
CA ASP A 44 -5.72 -1.24 5.89
C ASP A 44 -4.28 -0.72 5.74
N ILE A 45 -3.41 -1.48 5.07
CA ILE A 45 -2.03 -1.06 4.81
C ILE A 45 -2.00 0.17 3.89
N HIS A 46 -2.83 0.21 2.85
CA HIS A 46 -2.90 1.34 1.93
C HIS A 46 -3.31 2.63 2.65
N ASP A 47 -4.34 2.58 3.51
CA ASP A 47 -4.77 3.72 4.32
C ASP A 47 -3.66 4.20 5.27
N ARG A 48 -3.02 3.28 6.00
CA ARG A 48 -1.91 3.61 6.90
C ARG A 48 -0.73 4.24 6.17
N MET A 49 -0.38 3.72 4.99
CA MET A 49 0.68 4.29 4.16
C MET A 49 0.29 5.68 3.66
N GLY A 50 -0.96 5.90 3.25
CA GLY A 50 -1.46 7.22 2.82
C GLY A 50 -1.38 8.26 3.94
N LYS A 51 -1.79 7.89 5.16
CA LYS A 51 -1.66 8.75 6.35
C LYS A 51 -0.21 9.11 6.65
N LYS A 52 0.69 8.12 6.64
CA LYS A 52 2.11 8.35 6.93
C LYS A 52 2.78 9.21 5.85
N LEU A 53 2.45 8.99 4.58
CA LEU A 53 2.96 9.81 3.49
C LEU A 53 2.53 11.27 3.64
N THR A 54 1.26 11.52 3.97
CA THR A 54 0.74 12.88 4.19
C THR A 54 1.45 13.56 5.36
N GLU A 55 1.64 12.85 6.47
CA GLU A 55 2.37 13.33 7.64
C GLU A 55 3.80 13.76 7.28
N LEU A 56 4.52 12.93 6.51
CA LEU A 56 5.88 13.23 6.05
C LEU A 56 5.90 14.43 5.08
N SER A 57 4.94 14.54 4.17
CA SER A 57 4.86 15.69 3.25
C SER A 57 4.65 17.01 3.99
N MET A 58 3.83 17.02 5.05
CA MET A 58 3.65 18.21 5.88
C MET A 58 4.93 18.60 6.63
N GLN A 59 5.66 17.60 7.15
CA GLN A 59 6.95 17.83 7.82
C GLN A 59 7.99 18.42 6.85
N ASP A 60 8.06 17.89 5.63
CA ASP A 60 8.97 18.39 4.59
C ASP A 60 8.64 19.84 4.20
N GLU A 61 7.35 20.19 4.03
CA GLU A 61 6.93 21.57 3.75
C GLU A 61 7.31 22.53 4.89
N GLU A 62 7.14 22.11 6.15
CA GLU A 62 7.53 22.92 7.31
C GLU A 62 9.04 23.13 7.37
N LEU A 63 9.83 22.07 7.11
CA LEU A 63 11.28 22.15 7.05
C LEU A 63 11.74 23.11 5.95
N LEU A 64 11.16 23.00 4.75
CA LEU A 64 11.47 23.90 3.63
C LEU A 64 11.16 25.37 3.96
N LYS A 65 10.03 25.65 4.63
CA LYS A 65 9.70 27.01 5.09
C LYS A 65 10.72 27.54 6.11
N ARG A 66 11.16 26.70 7.06
CA ARG A 66 12.18 27.08 8.05
C ARG A 66 13.52 27.38 7.38
N VAL A 67 13.93 26.57 6.40
CA VAL A 67 15.16 26.79 5.62
C VAL A 67 15.08 28.10 4.83
N GLN A 68 13.96 28.38 4.17
CA GLN A 68 13.73 29.64 3.45
C GLN A 68 13.74 30.87 4.37
N GLN A 69 13.20 30.75 5.59
CA GLN A 69 13.22 31.85 6.58
C GLN A 69 14.63 32.10 7.15
N SER A 70 15.48 31.07 7.26
CA SER A 70 16.86 31.21 7.70
C SER A 70 17.83 31.77 6.64
N SER A 71 17.37 31.88 5.38
CA SER A 71 18.16 32.38 4.23
C SER A 71 17.72 33.77 3.75
N GLY A 72 17.24 34.62 4.67
CA GLY A 72 16.87 36.01 4.40
C GLY A 72 17.99 36.83 3.72
N PRO A 73 17.62 37.85 2.92
CA PRO A 73 18.48 38.43 1.88
C PRO A 73 19.69 39.15 2.47
N VAL A 74 20.85 38.95 1.84
CA VAL A 74 22.00 39.87 1.93
C VAL A 74 21.58 41.26 1.46
#